data_AF-A0A5J6XP00-F1
#
_entry.id   AF-A0A5J6XP00-F1
#
_cell.length_a   1.000
_cell.length_b   1.000
_cell.length_c   1.000
_cell.angle_alpha   90.00
_cell.angle_beta   90.00
_cell.angle_gamma   90.00
#
_symmetry.space_group_name_H-M   'P 1'
#
loop_
_entity.id
_entity.type
_entity.pdbx_description
1 polymer ?
#
loop_
_entity_poly.entity_id
_entity_poly.type
_entity_poly.pdbx_seq_one_letter_code
_entity_poly.pdbx_strand_id
1 'polypeptide(L)'
;MNKDEILMNNGSATSKATSAYLDRHGVIKRELSCFSVSPIAIGTHLGSMDETDSRLYRTSIEYGLKNGINFVDTAINYRGMRSELSFISFN
;
A
#
# COMPACT_ATOMS: atom_id res chain seq x y z
N MET A 1 23.87 6.46 -1.36
CA MET A 1 22.65 5.63 -1.33
C MET A 1 21.87 6.03 -0.09
N ASN A 2 20.64 6.50 -0.26
CA ASN A 2 19.82 6.95 0.86
C ASN A 2 19.45 5.73 1.74
N LYS A 3 19.24 5.91 3.06
CA LYS A 3 18.92 4.77 3.95
C LYS A 3 17.66 4.02 3.50
N ASP A 4 16.77 4.71 2.80
CA ASP A 4 15.54 4.15 2.23
C ASP A 4 15.78 3.24 1.02
N GLU A 5 16.81 3.51 0.20
CA GLU A 5 17.21 2.62 -0.91
C GLU A 5 17.79 1.29 -0.40
N ILE A 6 18.38 1.27 0.80
CA ILE A 6 18.91 0.05 1.43
C ILE A 6 17.76 -0.84 1.96
N LEU A 7 16.55 -0.30 2.09
CA LEU A 7 15.40 -1.00 2.66
C LEU A 7 14.49 -1.61 1.59
N MET A 8 14.50 -1.11 0.35
CA MET A 8 13.72 -1.68 -0.76
C MET A 8 14.65 -2.48 -1.69
N ASN A 9 14.30 -3.74 -1.96
CA ASN A 9 15.04 -4.54 -2.95
C ASN A 9 14.34 -4.40 -4.31
N ASN A 10 14.88 -3.56 -5.20
CA ASN A 10 14.45 -3.47 -6.59
C ASN A 10 12.92 -3.25 -6.76
N GLY A 11 12.32 -2.41 -5.89
CA GLY A 11 10.87 -2.11 -5.89
C GLY A 11 9.99 -3.09 -5.11
N SER A 12 10.56 -4.16 -4.53
CA SER A 12 9.83 -5.11 -3.67
C SER A 12 9.94 -4.76 -2.19
N ALA A 13 8.88 -5.07 -1.43
CA ALA A 13 8.89 -4.98 0.03
C ALA A 13 9.94 -5.94 0.63
N THR A 14 10.45 -5.59 1.81
CA THR A 14 11.36 -6.44 2.59
C THR A 14 10.87 -6.58 4.03
N SER A 15 11.21 -7.67 4.70
CA SER A 15 10.88 -7.88 6.13
C SER A 15 11.37 -6.73 7.01
N LYS A 16 12.61 -6.31 6.80
CA LYS A 16 13.24 -5.20 7.53
C LYS A 16 12.50 -3.88 7.32
N ALA A 17 12.17 -3.54 6.06
CA ALA A 17 11.52 -2.27 5.75
C ALA A 17 10.08 -2.20 6.26
N THR A 18 9.32 -3.29 6.09
CA THR A 18 7.92 -3.38 6.52
C THR A 18 7.80 -3.32 8.05
N SER A 19 8.67 -4.02 8.76
CA SER A 19 8.75 -3.95 10.23
C SER A 19 9.13 -2.55 10.72
N ALA A 20 10.16 -1.93 10.12
CA ALA A 20 10.60 -0.58 10.47
C ALA A 20 9.54 0.49 10.15
N TYR A 21 8.75 0.31 9.09
CA TYR A 21 7.63 1.21 8.76
C TYR A 21 6.59 1.22 9.88
N LEU A 22 6.18 0.05 10.38
CA LEU A 22 5.17 -0.07 11.44
C LEU A 22 5.69 0.45 12.78
N ASP A 23 6.97 0.23 13.09
CA ASP A 23 7.61 0.81 14.28
C ASP A 23 7.54 2.34 14.28
N ARG A 24 7.84 2.97 13.14
CA ARG A 24 7.79 4.43 13.00
C ARG A 24 6.39 5.02 13.22
N HIS A 25 5.34 4.24 12.96
CA HIS A 25 3.95 4.67 13.10
C HIS A 25 3.31 4.19 14.41
N GLY A 26 4.03 3.43 15.25
CA GLY A 26 3.48 2.88 16.49
C GLY A 26 2.31 1.92 16.27
N VAL A 27 2.26 1.23 15.12
CA VAL A 27 1.16 0.33 14.74
C VAL A 27 1.48 -1.10 15.21
N ILE A 28 0.47 -1.79 15.76
CA ILE A 28 0.58 -3.20 16.14
C ILE A 28 0.92 -4.03 14.89
N LYS A 29 2.00 -4.82 14.97
CA LYS A 29 2.45 -5.64 13.84
C LYS A 29 1.69 -6.96 13.78
N ARG A 30 1.21 -7.31 12.59
CA ARG A 30 0.85 -8.68 12.22
C ARG A 30 2.01 -9.29 11.46
N GLU A 31 2.64 -10.31 12.03
CA GLU A 31 3.75 -11.00 11.39
C GLU A 31 3.22 -12.03 10.37
N LEU A 32 3.72 -11.94 9.14
CA LEU A 32 3.58 -12.93 8.09
C LEU A 32 4.93 -13.65 7.89
N SER A 33 4.97 -14.70 7.06
CA SER A 33 6.20 -15.48 6.83
C SER A 33 7.39 -14.64 6.35
N CYS A 34 7.13 -13.57 5.58
CA CYS A 34 8.18 -12.75 4.96
C CYS A 34 8.09 -11.25 5.30
N PHE A 35 7.00 -10.78 5.91
CA PHE A 35 6.72 -9.34 6.08
C PHE A 35 5.97 -9.07 7.38
N SER A 36 6.08 -7.85 7.91
CA SER A 36 5.20 -7.36 8.98
C SER A 36 4.16 -6.42 8.39
N VAL A 37 2.87 -6.65 8.65
CA VAL A 37 1.78 -5.82 8.10
C VAL A 37 0.95 -5.15 9.20
N SER A 38 0.30 -4.05 8.86
CA SER A 38 -0.73 -3.43 9.69
C SER A 38 -1.90 -4.42 9.91
N PRO A 39 -2.65 -4.30 11.03
CA PRO A 39 -3.76 -5.21 11.32
C PRO A 39 -4.98 -4.96 10.43
N ILE A 40 -5.00 -3.82 9.76
CA ILE A 40 -6.00 -3.39 8.78
C ILE A 40 -5.30 -3.20 7.42
N ALA A 41 -5.99 -3.53 6.34
CA ALA A 41 -5.55 -3.32 4.96
C ALA A 41 -6.56 -2.47 4.20
N ILE A 42 -6.13 -1.83 3.10
CA ILE A 42 -7.03 -1.12 2.17
C ILE A 42 -7.39 -2.06 1.03
N GLY A 43 -8.67 -2.34 0.84
CA GLY A 43 -9.18 -3.04 -0.35
C GLY A 43 -9.57 -2.07 -1.47
N THR A 44 -9.39 -2.48 -2.72
CA THR A 44 -9.67 -1.64 -3.90
C THR A 44 -10.78 -2.17 -4.84
N HIS A 45 -11.62 -3.08 -4.35
CA HIS A 45 -12.57 -3.83 -5.16
C HIS A 45 -13.79 -3.02 -5.67
N LEU A 46 -14.32 -2.10 -4.86
CA LEU A 46 -15.63 -1.47 -5.08
C LEU A 46 -15.56 -0.13 -5.81
N GLY A 47 -16.68 0.31 -6.38
CA GLY A 47 -16.82 1.64 -7.00
C GLY A 47 -17.04 1.60 -8.52
N SER A 48 -17.50 2.72 -9.05
CA SER A 48 -17.73 2.95 -10.48
C SER A 48 -16.43 2.89 -11.26
N MET A 49 -16.45 2.54 -12.54
CA MET A 49 -15.27 2.52 -13.41
C MET A 49 -14.92 3.91 -13.98
N ASP A 50 -15.06 4.95 -13.15
CA ASP A 50 -14.78 6.34 -13.53
C ASP A 50 -13.52 6.90 -12.85
N GLU A 51 -13.16 8.13 -13.19
CA GLU A 51 -12.01 8.81 -12.61
C GLU A 51 -12.27 9.38 -11.22
N THR A 52 -13.52 9.63 -10.86
CA THR A 52 -13.90 10.14 -9.54
C THR A 52 -13.51 9.14 -8.47
N ASP A 53 -13.92 7.89 -8.63
CA ASP A 53 -13.61 6.81 -7.68
C ASP A 53 -12.12 6.46 -7.73
N SER A 54 -11.47 6.53 -8.89
CA SER A 54 -10.02 6.34 -8.98
C SER A 54 -9.24 7.41 -8.21
N ARG A 55 -9.68 8.67 -8.23
CA ARG A 55 -9.08 9.73 -7.40
C ARG A 55 -9.31 9.47 -5.91
N LEU A 56 -10.52 9.06 -5.52
CA LEU A 56 -10.82 8.72 -4.12
C LEU A 56 -9.94 7.58 -3.61
N TYR A 57 -9.67 6.56 -4.44
CA TYR A 57 -8.72 5.51 -4.10
C TYR A 57 -7.30 6.03 -3.89
N ARG A 58 -6.78 6.86 -4.81
CA ARG A 58 -5.44 7.47 -4.66
C ARG A 58 -5.33 8.25 -3.35
N THR A 59 -6.31 9.10 -3.06
CA THR A 59 -6.36 9.86 -1.80
C THR A 59 -6.43 8.95 -0.58
N SER A 60 -7.24 7.90 -0.62
CA SER A 60 -7.40 6.96 0.50
C SER A 60 -6.14 6.14 0.75
N ILE A 61 -5.47 5.70 -0.32
CA ILE A 61 -4.20 4.97 -0.27
C ILE A 61 -3.11 5.88 0.32
N GLU A 62 -2.96 7.11 -0.18
CA GLU A 62 -2.00 8.06 0.38
C GLU A 62 -2.26 8.34 1.85
N TYR A 63 -3.52 8.56 2.22
CA TYR A 63 -3.88 8.79 3.61
C TYR A 63 -3.53 7.58 4.48
N GLY A 64 -3.87 6.37 4.06
CA GLY A 64 -3.52 5.14 4.78
C GLY A 64 -2.01 4.96 4.94
N LEU A 65 -1.24 5.15 3.87
CA LEU A 65 0.21 5.05 3.88
C LEU A 65 0.87 6.11 4.78
N LYS A 66 0.28 7.29 4.93
CA LYS A 66 0.74 8.34 5.87
C LYS A 66 0.35 8.04 7.33
N ASN A 67 -0.61 7.15 7.56
CA ASN A 67 -1.17 6.85 8.88
C ASN A 67 -0.93 5.39 9.32
N GLY A 68 0.05 4.70 8.74
CA GLY A 68 0.52 3.41 9.25
C GLY A 68 -0.15 2.18 8.66
N ILE A 69 -0.91 2.31 7.56
CA ILE A 69 -1.40 1.15 6.79
C ILE A 69 -0.38 0.85 5.68
N ASN A 70 0.25 -0.34 5.74
CA ASN A 70 1.25 -0.76 4.74
C ASN A 70 0.78 -1.92 3.84
N PHE A 71 -0.47 -2.35 3.96
CA PHE A 71 -1.01 -3.47 3.20
C PHE A 71 -2.22 -3.03 2.38
N VAL A 72 -2.13 -3.19 1.07
CA VAL A 72 -3.17 -2.79 0.12
C VAL A 72 -3.47 -3.96 -0.81
N ASP A 73 -4.75 -4.29 -0.93
CA ASP A 73 -5.27 -5.39 -1.75
C ASP A 73 -5.86 -4.84 -3.06
N THR A 74 -5.45 -5.45 -4.17
CA THR A 74 -5.91 -5.13 -5.54
C THR A 74 -5.90 -6.38 -6.40
N ALA A 75 -6.60 -6.34 -7.54
CA ALA A 75 -6.55 -7.37 -8.57
C ALA A 75 -6.88 -6.79 -9.94
N ILE A 76 -6.40 -7.45 -11.00
CA ILE A 76 -6.60 -7.04 -12.40
C ILE A 76 -8.08 -6.86 -12.79
N ASN A 77 -8.98 -7.65 -12.22
CA ASN A 77 -10.41 -7.58 -12.51
C ASN A 77 -11.15 -6.49 -11.70
N TYR A 78 -10.51 -5.85 -10.72
CA TYR A 78 -11.16 -4.82 -9.91
C TYR A 78 -11.35 -3.54 -10.73
N ARG A 79 -12.62 -3.16 -10.93
CA ARG A 79 -13.03 -1.97 -11.69
C ARG A 79 -12.45 -1.91 -13.11
N GLY A 80 -12.33 -3.07 -13.79
CA GLY A 80 -11.82 -3.13 -15.16
C GLY A 80 -10.38 -2.62 -15.26
N MET A 81 -9.46 -3.17 -14.45
CA MET A 81 -8.04 -2.81 -14.35
C MET A 81 -7.74 -1.40 -13.78
N ARG A 82 -8.76 -0.58 -13.51
CA ARG A 82 -8.55 0.79 -12.99
C ARG A 82 -7.96 0.82 -11.57
N SER A 83 -8.21 -0.21 -10.78
CA SER A 83 -7.72 -0.26 -9.38
C SER A 83 -6.21 -0.38 -9.32
N GLU A 84 -5.59 -1.22 -10.15
CA GLU A 84 -4.13 -1.34 -10.26
C GLU A 84 -3.51 -0.07 -10.86
N LEU A 85 -4.15 0.54 -11.85
CA LEU A 85 -3.69 1.81 -12.45
C LEU A 85 -3.64 2.96 -11.44
N SER A 86 -4.40 2.89 -10.35
CA SER A 86 -4.38 3.91 -9.30
C SER A 86 -3.03 4.01 -8.58
N PHE A 87 -2.18 2.95 -8.62
CA PHE A 87 -0.83 2.97 -8.04
C PHE A 87 0.25 3.50 -8.98
N ILE A 88 0.01 3.50 -10.29
CA ILE A 88 1.02 3.90 -11.29
C ILE A 88 1.04 5.42 -11.48
N SER A 89 -0.04 6.12 -11.13
CA SER A 89 -0.20 7.57 -11.36
C SER A 89 0.28 8.47 -10.22
N PHE A 90 1.09 7.99 -9.26
CA PHE A 90 1.71 8.84 -8.21
C PHE A 90 2.89 9.68 -8.75
N ASN A 91 2.72 10.36 -9.88
CA ASN A 91 3.68 11.34 -10.40
C ASN A 91 3.33 12.75 -9.94
#